data_AF-A0A7S4VMY6-F1
#
_entry.id   AF-A0A7S4VMY6-F1
#
_cell.length_a   1.000
_cell.length_b   1.000
_cell.length_c   1.000
_cell.angle_alpha   90.00
_cell.angle_beta   90.00
_cell.angle_gamma   90.00
#
_symmetry.space_group_name_H-M   'P 1'
#
loop_
_entity.id
_entity.type
_entity.pdbx_description
1 polymer ?
#
loop_
_entity_poly.entity_id
_entity_poly.type
_entity_poly.pdbx_seq_one_letter_code
_entity_poly.pdbx_strand_id
1 'polypeptide(L)'
;HQRDDAAAAAACGGRGGARRRSSLASHDDFVRLQAILAGLPMHALRGDPGCGGGCCCCTSRRGGCLCCCHPQVLSHMPWVLPCNERIEVALLAAKSDYPQFREQLARLRVAHASYDLTIFVDDEERRMFTSLRGTDCGTCRDIGNDVLIFLGCWLCRTKWAREEYCHTRSLFPDYASYGCGHSLGGTVMTELAHLLEPRAEFAFRRVDVFNTGGSPISKGYSELKVTNFRSHRVLGDLVSRFFRGPGRLYEHPARPEFCSHSLQHFLPERGILPAAAQAMVGDCCGAPLRAPGDGPTAPREREAARRRPPEAGGGGPADACCPAGKGGPCLPTAALSGRGAAEPHARAIAG
;
A
#
# COMPACT_ATOMS: atom_id res chain seq x y z
N HIS A 1 29.31 -0.38 -9.42
CA HIS A 1 28.20 -0.94 -8.63
C HIS A 1 27.42 -2.11 -9.23
N GLN A 2 27.66 -2.56 -10.48
CA GLN A 2 27.12 -3.86 -10.95
C GLN A 2 27.92 -5.09 -10.48
N ARG A 3 29.08 -4.90 -9.84
CA ARG A 3 30.00 -5.99 -9.47
C ARG A 3 29.72 -6.64 -8.12
N ASP A 4 28.95 -6.00 -7.24
CA ASP A 4 28.87 -6.44 -5.83
C ASP A 4 27.78 -7.50 -5.59
N ASP A 5 26.72 -7.52 -6.40
CA ASP A 5 25.67 -8.55 -6.29
C ASP A 5 26.09 -9.92 -6.86
N ALA A 6 27.16 -9.97 -7.68
CA ALA A 6 27.67 -11.22 -8.24
C ALA A 6 28.56 -12.01 -7.26
N ALA A 7 29.16 -11.35 -6.26
CA ALA A 7 30.18 -11.95 -5.40
C ALA A 7 29.59 -12.91 -4.34
N ALA A 8 28.35 -12.69 -3.87
CA ALA A 8 27.74 -13.54 -2.84
C ALA A 8 27.31 -14.94 -3.35
N ALA A 9 27.25 -15.16 -4.67
CA ALA A 9 26.80 -16.42 -5.26
C ALA A 9 27.92 -17.43 -5.56
N ALA A 10 29.18 -17.09 -5.27
CA ALA A 10 30.36 -17.85 -5.74
C ALA A 10 30.90 -18.90 -4.75
N ALA A 11 30.38 -19.01 -3.52
CA ALA A 11 31.01 -19.80 -2.45
C ALA A 11 30.51 -21.26 -2.29
N CYS A 12 29.59 -21.77 -3.12
CA CYS A 12 29.11 -23.16 -3.04
C CYS A 12 29.44 -23.92 -4.34
N GLY A 13 30.66 -24.47 -4.41
CA GLY A 13 31.15 -25.28 -5.52
C GLY A 13 30.53 -26.68 -5.55
N GLY A 14 29.55 -26.89 -6.44
CA GLY A 14 29.02 -28.20 -6.81
C GLY A 14 28.87 -28.30 -8.32
N ARG A 15 29.57 -29.26 -8.94
CA ARG A 15 29.68 -29.48 -10.38
C ARG A 15 28.37 -30.01 -10.98
N GLY A 16 28.04 -29.55 -12.19
CA GLY A 16 27.45 -30.42 -13.21
C GLY A 16 25.93 -30.46 -13.31
N GLY A 17 25.28 -29.31 -13.44
CA GLY A 17 23.93 -29.22 -14.00
C GLY A 17 23.79 -27.87 -14.65
N ALA A 18 23.30 -27.82 -15.90
CA ALA A 18 23.00 -26.59 -16.61
C ALA A 18 21.88 -25.83 -15.88
N ARG A 19 22.22 -25.20 -14.75
CA ARG A 19 21.39 -24.23 -14.05
C ARG A 19 21.22 -23.08 -15.03
N ARG A 20 20.07 -23.05 -15.71
CA ARG A 20 19.48 -21.82 -16.23
C ARG A 20 19.45 -20.85 -15.04
N ARG A 21 20.51 -20.05 -14.88
CA ARG A 21 20.49 -18.89 -14.01
C ARG A 21 19.40 -18.01 -14.59
N SER A 22 18.22 -18.05 -14.00
CA SER A 22 17.21 -17.01 -14.18
C SER A 22 17.76 -15.75 -13.49
N SER A 23 18.84 -15.18 -14.03
CA SER A 23 19.29 -13.88 -13.58
C SER A 23 18.13 -12.96 -13.85
N LEU A 24 17.60 -12.32 -12.81
CA LEU A 24 16.73 -11.16 -12.96
C LEU A 24 17.29 -10.31 -14.10
N ALA A 25 16.54 -10.29 -15.20
CA ALA A 25 16.96 -9.75 -16.47
C ALA A 25 17.00 -8.23 -16.30
N SER A 26 18.18 -7.67 -16.06
CA SER A 26 18.37 -6.24 -15.78
C SER A 26 17.84 -5.71 -14.43
N HIS A 27 18.45 -4.61 -14.00
CA HIS A 27 18.03 -3.82 -12.84
C HIS A 27 16.59 -3.33 -12.96
N ASP A 28 16.16 -3.02 -14.18
CA ASP A 28 14.89 -2.38 -14.48
C ASP A 28 13.72 -3.36 -14.28
N ASP A 29 13.92 -4.64 -14.61
CA ASP A 29 12.88 -5.66 -14.37
C ASP A 29 12.64 -5.87 -12.88
N PHE A 30 13.67 -5.78 -12.04
CA PHE A 30 13.46 -5.85 -10.58
C PHE A 30 12.63 -4.67 -10.08
N VAL A 31 12.90 -3.45 -10.56
CA VAL A 31 12.11 -2.26 -10.20
C VAL A 31 10.66 -2.44 -10.63
N ARG A 32 10.42 -2.93 -11.85
CA ARG A 32 9.07 -3.17 -12.38
C ARG A 32 8.33 -4.26 -11.59
N LEU A 33 9.00 -5.34 -11.20
CA LEU A 33 8.43 -6.35 -10.31
C LEU A 33 8.02 -5.74 -8.96
N GLN A 34 8.89 -4.94 -8.35
CA GLN A 34 8.58 -4.23 -7.09
C GLN A 34 7.41 -3.25 -7.27
N ALA A 35 7.31 -2.56 -8.41
CA ALA A 35 6.17 -1.70 -8.72
C ALA A 35 4.86 -2.49 -8.82
N ILE A 36 4.86 -3.67 -9.47
CA ILE A 36 3.69 -4.57 -9.50
C ILE A 36 3.29 -4.96 -8.08
N LEU A 37 4.24 -5.41 -7.25
CA LEU A 37 3.97 -5.83 -5.87
C LEU A 37 3.50 -4.68 -4.98
N ALA A 38 4.00 -3.46 -5.18
CA ALA A 38 3.53 -2.26 -4.48
C ALA A 38 2.04 -1.94 -4.77
N GLY A 39 1.56 -2.30 -5.97
CA GLY A 39 0.17 -2.08 -6.39
C GLY A 39 -0.82 -3.13 -5.88
N LEU A 40 -0.36 -4.36 -5.60
CA LEU A 40 -1.27 -5.46 -5.25
C LEU A 40 -2.14 -5.19 -4.02
N PRO A 41 -1.61 -4.74 -2.86
CA PRO A 41 -2.45 -4.49 -1.69
C PRO A 41 -3.48 -3.39 -1.92
N MET A 42 -3.13 -2.38 -2.72
CA MET A 42 -4.05 -1.29 -3.07
C MET A 42 -5.24 -1.77 -3.90
N HIS A 43 -5.03 -2.71 -4.83
CA HIS A 43 -6.12 -3.24 -5.65
C HIS A 43 -6.91 -4.31 -4.92
N ALA A 44 -6.22 -5.21 -4.22
CA ALA A 44 -6.83 -6.35 -3.55
C ALA A 44 -7.68 -5.94 -2.35
N LEU A 45 -7.26 -4.93 -1.58
CA LEU A 45 -7.80 -4.61 -0.25
C LEU A 45 -8.58 -3.30 -0.18
N ARG A 46 -8.97 -2.74 -1.34
CA ARG A 46 -9.89 -1.59 -1.35
C ARG A 46 -11.20 -1.94 -0.66
N GLY A 47 -11.72 -1.00 0.12
CA GLY A 47 -13.07 -1.12 0.67
C GLY A 47 -14.08 -1.16 -0.46
N ASP A 48 -15.06 -2.07 -0.39
CA ASP A 48 -16.15 -2.07 -1.36
C ASP A 48 -16.87 -0.71 -1.30
N PRO A 49 -17.00 0.02 -2.42
CA PRO A 49 -17.69 1.31 -2.46
C PRO A 49 -19.18 1.18 -2.06
N GLY A 50 -19.72 -0.06 -2.05
CA GLY A 50 -21.07 -0.40 -1.64
C GLY A 50 -21.26 -0.62 -0.13
N CYS A 51 -20.19 -0.73 0.67
CA CYS A 51 -20.32 -0.54 2.12
C CYS A 51 -20.47 0.97 2.34
N GLY A 52 -21.71 1.46 2.14
CA GLY A 52 -22.06 2.87 2.08
C GLY A 52 -21.27 3.68 3.09
N GLY A 53 -20.73 4.81 2.63
CA GLY A 53 -19.84 5.75 3.33
C GLY A 53 -20.42 6.37 4.61
N GLY A 54 -20.91 5.52 5.52
CA GLY A 54 -20.98 5.77 6.92
C GLY A 54 -19.55 5.88 7.42
N CYS A 55 -19.02 7.10 7.32
CA CYS A 55 -18.36 7.76 8.44
C CYS A 55 -18.42 6.87 9.68
N CYS A 56 -17.32 6.17 10.00
CA CYS A 56 -16.74 5.91 11.32
C CYS A 56 -17.65 6.05 12.58
N CYS A 57 -18.95 5.73 12.53
CA CYS A 57 -19.89 5.84 13.63
C CYS A 57 -20.03 4.49 14.35
N CYS A 58 -19.68 3.40 13.67
CA CYS A 58 -19.44 2.09 14.29
C CYS A 58 -18.20 2.12 15.20
N THR A 59 -17.26 3.02 14.92
CA THR A 59 -16.07 3.28 15.74
C THR A 59 -16.41 4.19 16.94
N SER A 60 -17.40 5.07 16.82
CA SER A 60 -17.89 5.89 17.96
C SER A 60 -18.62 5.07 19.03
N ARG A 61 -19.29 3.95 18.67
CA ARG A 61 -19.92 3.05 19.65
C ARG A 61 -18.99 1.99 20.24
N ARG A 62 -17.76 1.84 19.72
CA ARG A 62 -16.73 0.90 20.24
C ARG A 62 -15.40 1.57 20.63
N GLY A 63 -15.39 2.90 20.82
CA GLY A 63 -14.22 3.62 21.35
C GLY A 63 -13.03 3.73 20.40
N GLY A 64 -13.28 3.91 19.10
CA GLY A 64 -12.21 4.03 18.11
C GLY A 64 -11.74 5.47 17.85
N CYS A 65 -10.62 5.84 18.47
CA CYS A 65 -9.94 7.13 18.32
C CYS A 65 -9.42 7.38 16.89
N LEU A 66 -9.30 8.67 16.51
CA LEU A 66 -8.49 9.21 15.40
C LEU A 66 -7.00 8.79 15.40
N CYS A 67 -6.55 8.01 16.38
CA CYS A 67 -5.14 7.79 16.66
C CYS A 67 -4.64 6.33 16.64
N CYS A 68 -5.40 5.29 17.04
CA CYS A 68 -4.72 4.07 17.49
C CYS A 68 -5.46 2.73 17.38
N CYS A 69 -6.61 2.63 16.73
CA CYS A 69 -7.38 1.39 16.86
C CYS A 69 -6.89 0.33 15.87
N HIS A 70 -6.21 -0.68 16.44
CA HIS A 70 -5.99 -1.99 15.84
C HIS A 70 -7.25 -2.37 15.05
N PRO A 71 -7.15 -2.67 13.74
CA PRO A 71 -8.31 -3.15 13.01
C PRO A 71 -8.76 -4.41 13.74
N GLN A 72 -9.87 -4.33 14.49
CA GLN A 72 -10.59 -5.54 14.89
C GLN A 72 -10.93 -6.18 13.56
N VAL A 73 -10.21 -7.26 13.25
CA VAL A 73 -10.47 -8.12 12.11
C VAL A 73 -11.98 -8.31 12.08
N LEU A 74 -12.63 -7.82 11.03
CA LEU A 74 -14.03 -8.10 10.77
C LEU A 74 -14.12 -9.59 10.42
N SER A 75 -13.90 -10.45 11.40
CA SER A 75 -13.90 -11.92 11.29
C SER A 75 -15.31 -12.49 11.10
N HIS A 76 -16.32 -11.63 10.88
CA HIS A 76 -17.73 -12.00 10.93
C HIS A 76 -18.59 -11.45 9.80
N MET A 77 -18.01 -10.98 8.69
CA MET A 77 -18.79 -10.82 7.44
C MET A 77 -18.54 -12.04 6.54
N PRO A 78 -19.47 -13.01 6.46
CA PRO A 78 -19.24 -14.30 5.80
C PRO A 78 -19.03 -14.23 4.28
N TRP A 79 -19.08 -13.04 3.68
CA TRP A 79 -18.90 -12.80 2.25
C TRP A 79 -17.62 -12.06 1.88
N VAL A 80 -16.81 -11.60 2.84
CA VAL A 80 -15.54 -10.92 2.53
C VAL A 80 -14.40 -11.91 2.71
N LEU A 81 -13.73 -12.26 1.59
CA LEU A 81 -12.55 -13.13 1.62
C LEU A 81 -11.48 -12.57 2.58
N PRO A 82 -10.78 -13.43 3.35
CA PRO A 82 -9.59 -13.05 4.11
C PRO A 82 -8.55 -12.27 3.28
N CYS A 83 -7.74 -11.42 3.93
CA CYS A 83 -6.76 -10.58 3.22
C CYS A 83 -5.78 -11.39 2.38
N ASN A 84 -5.32 -12.54 2.87
CA ASN A 84 -4.44 -13.45 2.14
C ASN A 84 -5.09 -13.96 0.84
N GLU A 85 -6.34 -14.41 0.89
CA GLU A 85 -7.06 -14.91 -0.29
C GLU A 85 -7.29 -13.81 -1.32
N ARG A 86 -7.66 -12.59 -0.89
CA ARG A 86 -7.81 -11.43 -1.79
C ARG A 86 -6.49 -11.09 -2.49
N ILE A 87 -5.38 -11.14 -1.77
CA ILE A 87 -4.05 -10.89 -2.33
C ILE A 87 -3.64 -12.01 -3.30
N GLU A 88 -3.94 -13.28 -2.99
CA GLU A 88 -3.66 -14.41 -3.89
C GLU A 88 -4.43 -14.27 -5.21
N VAL A 89 -5.70 -13.88 -5.17
CA VAL A 89 -6.49 -13.58 -6.37
C VAL A 89 -5.87 -12.43 -7.17
N ALA A 90 -5.46 -11.34 -6.50
CA ALA A 90 -4.78 -10.23 -7.18
C ALA A 90 -3.43 -10.62 -7.78
N LEU A 91 -2.68 -11.50 -7.11
CA LEU A 91 -1.42 -12.05 -7.62
C LEU A 91 -1.65 -12.93 -8.86
N LEU A 92 -2.73 -13.72 -8.88
CA LEU A 92 -3.14 -14.50 -10.07
C LEU A 92 -3.53 -13.59 -11.23
N ALA A 93 -4.29 -12.51 -10.98
CA ALA A 93 -4.63 -11.53 -12.00
C ALA A 93 -3.37 -10.86 -12.58
N ALA A 94 -2.41 -10.47 -11.71
CA ALA A 94 -1.16 -9.86 -12.13
C ALA A 94 -0.31 -10.76 -13.05
N LYS A 95 -0.37 -12.09 -12.89
CA LYS A 95 0.30 -13.03 -13.83
C LYS A 95 -0.24 -12.93 -15.25
N SER A 96 -1.53 -12.59 -15.39
CA SER A 96 -2.19 -12.41 -16.68
C SER A 96 -1.96 -11.01 -17.23
N ASP A 97 -2.02 -10.00 -16.37
CA ASP A 97 -1.78 -8.59 -16.74
C ASP A 97 -0.33 -8.35 -17.19
N TYR A 98 0.65 -9.03 -16.57
CA TYR A 98 2.08 -8.82 -16.82
C TYR A 98 2.77 -10.12 -17.27
N PRO A 99 2.52 -10.62 -18.50
CA PRO A 99 3.04 -11.89 -18.98
C PRO A 99 4.58 -11.97 -18.98
N GLN A 100 5.27 -10.85 -19.15
CA GLN A 100 6.73 -10.75 -19.06
C GLN A 100 7.29 -11.00 -17.65
N PHE A 101 6.45 -10.90 -16.61
CA PHE A 101 6.78 -11.23 -15.21
C PHE A 101 6.10 -12.52 -14.72
N ARG A 102 5.45 -13.28 -15.61
CA ARG A 102 4.61 -14.43 -15.24
C ARG A 102 5.37 -15.48 -14.42
N GLU A 103 6.59 -15.83 -14.83
CA GLU A 103 7.40 -16.83 -14.12
C GLU A 103 7.75 -16.34 -12.70
N GLN A 104 8.21 -15.11 -12.57
CA GLN A 104 8.58 -14.52 -11.29
C GLN A 104 7.38 -14.42 -10.35
N LEU A 105 6.23 -13.94 -10.86
CA LEU A 105 4.99 -13.85 -10.09
C LEU A 105 4.43 -15.24 -9.75
N ALA A 106 4.63 -16.26 -10.60
CA ALA A 106 4.19 -17.62 -10.36
C ALA A 106 4.89 -18.31 -9.19
N ARG A 107 6.16 -17.95 -8.93
CA ARG A 107 6.94 -18.47 -7.79
C ARG A 107 6.56 -17.85 -6.45
N LEU A 108 5.87 -16.71 -6.45
CA LEU A 108 5.50 -16.02 -5.22
C LEU A 108 4.31 -16.71 -4.55
N ARG A 109 4.44 -16.96 -3.25
CA ARG A 109 3.32 -17.28 -2.36
C ARG A 109 3.14 -16.18 -1.32
N VAL A 110 1.92 -15.99 -0.84
CA VAL A 110 1.61 -15.03 0.22
C VAL A 110 1.97 -15.66 1.57
N ALA A 111 2.98 -15.11 2.24
CA ALA A 111 3.38 -15.57 3.57
C ALA A 111 2.58 -14.87 4.67
N HIS A 112 2.25 -13.59 4.46
CA HIS A 112 1.42 -12.80 5.37
C HIS A 112 0.66 -11.73 4.60
N ALA A 113 -0.57 -11.46 5.01
CA ALA A 113 -1.35 -10.34 4.49
C ALA A 113 -2.25 -9.76 5.58
N SER A 114 -2.01 -8.51 5.91
CA SER A 114 -2.91 -7.65 6.68
C SER A 114 -3.46 -6.55 5.78
N TYR A 115 -4.31 -5.69 6.34
CA TYR A 115 -4.83 -4.54 5.61
C TYR A 115 -3.73 -3.58 5.13
N ASP A 116 -2.64 -3.48 5.88
CA ASP A 116 -1.62 -2.46 5.66
C ASP A 116 -0.33 -3.00 5.04
N LEU A 117 -0.04 -4.30 5.25
CA LEU A 117 1.22 -4.95 4.88
C LEU A 117 0.95 -6.31 4.23
N THR A 118 1.68 -6.62 3.18
CA THR A 118 1.65 -7.91 2.50
C THR A 118 3.08 -8.41 2.32
N ILE A 119 3.35 -9.67 2.66
CA ILE A 119 4.64 -10.31 2.47
C ILE A 119 4.48 -11.49 1.53
N PHE A 120 5.23 -11.45 0.44
CA PHE A 120 5.40 -12.54 -0.50
C PHE A 120 6.74 -13.22 -0.27
N VAL A 121 6.82 -14.51 -0.54
CA VAL A 121 8.08 -15.25 -0.53
C VAL A 121 8.24 -16.05 -1.81
N ASP A 122 9.48 -16.06 -2.30
CA ASP A 122 9.97 -16.92 -3.38
C ASP A 122 10.90 -17.95 -2.72
N ASP A 123 10.40 -19.16 -2.51
CA ASP A 123 11.15 -20.21 -1.81
C ASP A 123 12.32 -20.74 -2.66
N GLU A 124 12.20 -20.70 -3.99
CA GLU A 124 13.23 -21.19 -4.92
C GLU A 124 14.48 -20.31 -4.85
N GLU A 125 14.30 -19.00 -4.86
CA GLU A 125 15.39 -18.02 -4.81
C GLU A 125 15.68 -17.52 -3.38
N ARG A 126 14.96 -18.03 -2.37
CA ARG A 126 15.02 -17.61 -0.96
C ARG A 126 14.89 -16.10 -0.80
N ARG A 127 13.83 -15.51 -1.37
CA ARG A 127 13.57 -14.06 -1.32
C ARG A 127 12.25 -13.76 -0.63
N MET A 128 12.22 -12.67 0.13
CA MET A 128 11.02 -12.17 0.79
C MET A 128 10.74 -10.75 0.31
N PHE A 129 9.54 -10.47 -0.17
CA PHE A 129 9.11 -9.17 -0.66
C PHE A 129 8.02 -8.61 0.24
N THR A 130 8.27 -7.47 0.86
CA THR A 130 7.33 -6.76 1.71
C THR A 130 6.73 -5.59 0.93
N SER A 131 5.42 -5.56 0.81
CA SER A 131 4.65 -4.50 0.15
C SER A 131 3.76 -3.79 1.16
N LEU A 132 3.86 -2.46 1.21
CA LEU A 132 3.02 -1.63 2.06
C LEU A 132 1.97 -0.88 1.22
N ARG A 133 0.71 -0.99 1.65
CA ARG A 133 -0.44 -0.39 0.96
C ARG A 133 -0.37 1.15 0.99
N GLY A 134 -0.68 1.80 -0.12
CA GLY A 134 -0.85 3.27 -0.19
C GLY A 134 -2.11 3.79 0.51
N THR A 135 -2.50 5.01 0.18
CA THR A 135 -3.71 5.69 0.69
C THR A 135 -4.94 5.13 -0.01
N ASP A 136 -5.91 4.66 0.78
CA ASP A 136 -7.30 4.47 0.33
C ASP A 136 -8.11 5.75 0.63
N CYS A 137 -8.46 6.51 -0.41
CA CYS A 137 -9.20 7.77 -0.26
C CYS A 137 -10.58 7.61 0.38
N GLY A 138 -11.13 6.39 0.41
CA GLY A 138 -12.38 6.09 1.13
C GLY A 138 -12.19 5.94 2.64
N THR A 139 -10.94 5.90 3.13
CA THR A 139 -10.62 5.61 4.53
C THR A 139 -10.09 6.86 5.23
N CYS A 140 -10.87 7.43 6.16
CA CYS A 140 -10.47 8.63 6.92
C CYS A 140 -9.12 8.47 7.65
N ARG A 141 -8.80 7.26 8.10
CA ARG A 141 -7.51 6.93 8.72
C ARG A 141 -6.34 7.23 7.79
N ASP A 142 -6.46 6.93 6.50
CA ASP A 142 -5.37 7.12 5.55
C ASP A 142 -5.20 8.60 5.21
N ILE A 143 -6.32 9.34 5.05
CA ILE A 143 -6.31 10.81 4.93
C ILE A 143 -5.65 11.47 6.14
N GLY A 144 -5.99 11.01 7.36
CA GLY A 144 -5.37 11.51 8.59
C GLY A 144 -3.86 11.28 8.61
N ASN A 145 -3.39 10.11 8.16
CA ASN A 145 -1.97 9.84 8.02
C ASN A 145 -1.30 10.76 6.98
N ASP A 146 -1.94 11.03 5.84
CA ASP A 146 -1.40 11.93 4.83
C ASP A 146 -1.23 13.36 5.37
N VAL A 147 -2.18 13.84 6.18
CA VAL A 147 -2.05 15.13 6.89
C VAL A 147 -0.87 15.09 7.88
N LEU A 148 -0.73 14.01 8.65
CA LEU A 148 0.40 13.83 9.57
C LEU A 148 1.74 13.82 8.83
N ILE A 149 1.84 13.13 7.68
CA ILE A 149 3.02 13.17 6.81
C ILE A 149 3.29 14.62 6.41
N PHE A 150 2.29 15.33 5.90
CA PHE A 150 2.46 16.70 5.45
C PHE A 150 3.03 17.60 6.58
N LEU A 151 2.54 17.41 7.80
CA LEU A 151 3.01 18.12 9.00
C LEU A 151 4.35 17.61 9.56
N GLY A 152 4.95 16.58 8.97
CA GLY A 152 6.24 16.03 9.39
C GLY A 152 6.15 15.14 10.64
N CYS A 153 4.98 14.62 10.96
CA CYS A 153 4.76 13.71 12.07
C CYS A 153 5.06 12.26 11.68
N TRP A 154 5.51 11.47 12.65
CA TRP A 154 5.71 10.03 12.49
C TRP A 154 4.40 9.27 12.39
N LEU A 155 4.38 8.19 11.60
CA LEU A 155 3.18 7.41 11.36
C LEU A 155 3.03 6.27 12.36
N CYS A 156 1.90 6.24 13.09
CA CYS A 156 1.56 5.12 13.96
C CYS A 156 1.50 3.79 13.20
N ARG A 157 1.18 3.85 11.90
CA ARG A 157 1.13 2.69 11.00
C ARG A 157 2.47 1.94 10.89
N THR A 158 3.59 2.66 10.97
CA THR A 158 4.94 2.06 10.91
C THR A 158 5.19 1.11 12.07
N LYS A 159 4.67 1.40 13.26
CA LYS A 159 4.83 0.53 14.44
C LYS A 159 4.22 -0.87 14.18
N TRP A 160 3.00 -0.92 13.67
CA TRP A 160 2.30 -2.18 13.40
C TRP A 160 2.95 -2.95 12.25
N ALA A 161 3.28 -2.24 11.16
CA ALA A 161 4.02 -2.83 10.05
C ALA A 161 5.34 -3.48 10.51
N ARG A 162 6.05 -2.83 11.43
CA ARG A 162 7.28 -3.36 12.03
C ARG A 162 7.05 -4.66 12.80
N GLU A 163 6.01 -4.72 13.62
CA GLU A 163 5.69 -5.92 14.42
C GLU A 163 5.35 -7.11 13.51
N GLU A 164 4.49 -6.91 12.52
CA GLU A 164 4.11 -7.94 11.53
C GLU A 164 5.30 -8.39 10.67
N TYR A 165 6.12 -7.44 10.20
CA TYR A 165 7.32 -7.72 9.44
C TYR A 165 8.32 -8.54 10.27
N CYS A 166 8.66 -8.10 11.48
CA CYS A 166 9.63 -8.81 12.32
C CYS A 166 9.14 -10.22 12.69
N HIS A 167 7.84 -10.37 12.98
CA HIS A 167 7.24 -11.68 13.24
C HIS A 167 7.35 -12.61 12.04
N THR A 168 7.02 -12.12 10.83
CA THR A 168 7.10 -12.94 9.62
C THR A 168 8.55 -13.24 9.24
N ARG A 169 9.43 -12.23 9.35
CA ARG A 169 10.85 -12.31 9.01
C ARG A 169 11.59 -13.36 9.85
N SER A 170 11.21 -13.55 11.12
CA SER A 170 11.83 -14.57 11.98
C SER A 170 11.52 -16.01 11.53
N LEU A 171 10.44 -16.22 10.76
CA LEU A 171 10.11 -17.51 10.14
C LEU A 171 10.95 -17.79 8.88
N PHE A 172 11.58 -16.76 8.31
CA PHE A 172 12.36 -16.84 7.08
C PHE A 172 13.76 -16.20 7.26
N PRO A 173 14.56 -16.55 8.28
CA PRO A 173 15.77 -15.80 8.65
C PRO A 173 16.82 -15.73 7.54
N ASP A 174 16.91 -16.78 6.73
CA ASP A 174 17.92 -16.89 5.66
C ASP A 174 17.50 -16.24 4.33
N TYR A 175 16.28 -15.69 4.25
CA TYR A 175 15.78 -15.15 2.99
C TYR A 175 16.37 -13.74 2.75
N ALA A 176 16.63 -13.35 1.51
CA ALA A 176 16.94 -11.96 1.20
C ALA A 176 15.66 -11.12 1.27
N SER A 177 15.63 -10.09 2.12
CA SER A 177 14.44 -9.24 2.32
C SER A 177 14.45 -8.02 1.41
N TYR A 178 13.33 -7.74 0.76
CA TYR A 178 13.10 -6.61 -0.13
C TYR A 178 11.85 -5.87 0.29
N GLY A 179 11.85 -4.54 0.17
CA GLY A 179 10.70 -3.70 0.52
C GLY A 179 10.22 -2.87 -0.66
N CYS A 180 8.91 -2.67 -0.78
CA CYS A 180 8.33 -1.73 -1.72
C CYS A 180 7.06 -1.05 -1.17
N GLY A 181 6.74 0.11 -1.73
CA GLY A 181 5.52 0.83 -1.39
C GLY A 181 5.27 2.02 -2.31
N HIS A 182 4.01 2.38 -2.49
CA HIS A 182 3.58 3.54 -3.27
C HIS A 182 2.86 4.57 -2.39
N SER A 183 3.04 5.86 -2.67
CA SER A 183 2.38 6.94 -1.92
C SER A 183 2.64 6.83 -0.41
N LEU A 184 1.60 6.85 0.44
CA LEU A 184 1.67 6.58 1.88
C LEU A 184 2.41 5.28 2.23
N GLY A 185 2.23 4.22 1.44
CA GLY A 185 2.91 2.94 1.63
C GLY A 185 4.42 3.06 1.46
N GLY A 186 4.87 3.93 0.55
CA GLY A 186 6.28 4.28 0.40
C GLY A 186 6.84 5.01 1.62
N THR A 187 6.05 5.88 2.26
CA THR A 187 6.48 6.64 3.45
C THR A 187 6.65 5.70 4.63
N VAL A 188 5.65 4.84 4.87
CA VAL A 188 5.73 3.78 5.91
C VAL A 188 6.91 2.84 5.64
N MET A 189 7.16 2.46 4.39
CA MET A 189 8.32 1.61 4.04
C MET A 189 9.65 2.30 4.31
N THR A 190 9.73 3.62 4.06
CA THR A 190 10.93 4.41 4.33
C THR A 190 11.23 4.47 5.83
N GLU A 191 10.22 4.76 6.65
CA GLU A 191 10.37 4.74 8.12
C GLU A 191 10.74 3.35 8.62
N LEU A 192 10.09 2.31 8.09
CA LEU A 192 10.34 0.92 8.46
C LEU A 192 11.79 0.50 8.16
N ALA A 193 12.29 0.82 6.96
CA ALA A 193 13.67 0.54 6.58
C ALA A 193 14.66 1.25 7.51
N HIS A 194 14.43 2.52 7.83
CA HIS A 194 15.28 3.28 8.73
C HIS A 194 15.28 2.73 10.16
N LEU A 195 14.12 2.28 10.67
CA LEU A 195 13.99 1.68 12.00
C LEU A 195 14.67 0.31 12.12
N LEU A 196 14.71 -0.47 11.04
CA LEU A 196 15.23 -1.83 11.03
C LEU A 196 16.71 -1.89 10.61
N GLU A 197 17.23 -0.83 10.00
CA GLU A 197 18.63 -0.70 9.58
C GLU A 197 19.67 -1.12 10.65
N PRO A 198 19.53 -0.78 11.95
CA PRO A 198 20.51 -1.19 12.97
C PRO A 198 20.48 -2.69 13.30
N ARG A 199 19.46 -3.44 12.84
CA ARG A 199 19.22 -4.85 13.17
C ARG A 199 19.44 -5.69 11.92
N ALA A 200 20.66 -6.14 11.70
CA ALA A 200 21.08 -6.82 10.46
C ALA A 200 20.17 -8.01 10.08
N GLU A 201 19.63 -8.73 11.06
CA GLU A 201 18.72 -9.86 10.84
C GLU A 201 17.34 -9.46 10.27
N PHE A 202 16.94 -8.21 10.50
CA PHE A 202 15.69 -7.61 10.00
C PHE A 202 15.89 -6.59 8.88
N ALA A 203 17.13 -6.13 8.64
CA ALA A 203 17.44 -5.15 7.62
C ALA A 203 17.02 -5.64 6.22
N PHE A 204 16.58 -4.69 5.38
CA PHE A 204 16.27 -4.99 4.00
C PHE A 204 17.57 -5.02 3.19
N ARG A 205 17.66 -5.92 2.23
CA ARG A 205 18.74 -5.88 1.22
C ARG A 205 18.54 -4.69 0.29
N ARG A 206 17.29 -4.43 -0.11
CA ARG A 206 16.93 -3.32 -1.00
C ARG A 206 15.49 -2.88 -0.78
N VAL A 207 15.26 -1.59 -0.91
CA VAL A 207 13.93 -0.97 -0.83
C VAL A 207 13.72 -0.07 -2.04
N ASP A 208 12.58 -0.23 -2.73
CA ASP A 208 12.17 0.60 -3.86
C ASP A 208 10.80 1.23 -3.55
N VAL A 209 10.75 2.55 -3.44
CA VAL A 209 9.52 3.29 -3.16
C VAL A 209 9.11 4.17 -4.34
N PHE A 210 7.80 4.26 -4.61
CA PHE A 210 7.26 4.89 -5.82
C PHE A 210 6.35 6.07 -5.44
N ASN A 211 6.58 7.24 -6.03
CA ASN A 211 5.81 8.46 -5.79
C ASN A 211 5.49 8.67 -4.30
N THR A 212 6.51 8.55 -3.45
CA THR A 212 6.32 8.55 -2.00
C THR A 212 5.97 9.94 -1.49
N GLY A 213 4.98 10.05 -0.60
CA GLY A 213 4.60 11.30 0.03
C GLY A 213 5.67 11.81 1.01
N GLY A 214 5.82 13.13 1.12
CA GLY A 214 6.77 13.75 2.03
C GLY A 214 6.28 15.05 2.65
N SER A 215 7.02 15.54 3.64
CA SER A 215 6.73 16.79 4.33
C SER A 215 7.66 17.91 3.86
N PRO A 216 7.16 19.14 3.63
CA PRO A 216 8.02 20.30 3.43
C PRO A 216 8.85 20.66 4.68
N ILE A 217 8.40 20.25 5.87
CA ILE A 217 9.03 20.60 7.16
C ILE A 217 10.02 19.51 7.62
N SER A 218 9.87 18.27 7.13
CA SER A 218 10.78 17.18 7.48
C SER A 218 12.20 17.43 6.95
N LYS A 219 13.18 17.13 7.80
CA LYS A 219 14.61 17.16 7.44
C LYS A 219 15.00 15.99 6.52
N GLY A 220 14.11 15.02 6.31
CA GLY A 220 14.41 13.77 5.60
C GLY A 220 15.05 12.73 6.52
N TYR A 221 15.43 11.60 5.93
CA TYR A 221 16.06 10.47 6.63
C TYR A 221 17.57 10.47 6.38
N SER A 222 18.36 10.03 7.37
CA SER A 222 19.79 9.82 7.16
C SER A 222 20.05 8.62 6.27
N GLU A 223 21.16 8.64 5.54
CA GLU A 223 21.59 7.54 4.67
C GLU A 223 21.60 6.18 5.38
N LEU A 224 21.15 5.14 4.69
CA LEU A 224 21.18 3.75 5.16
C LEU A 224 22.51 3.10 4.73
N LYS A 225 23.15 2.36 5.63
CA LYS A 225 24.48 1.77 5.44
C LYS A 225 24.44 0.36 4.82
N VAL A 226 23.38 -0.38 5.11
CA VAL A 226 23.14 -1.78 4.75
C VAL A 226 22.04 -1.85 3.70
N THR A 227 20.93 -1.14 3.92
CA THR A 227 19.80 -1.17 2.99
C THR A 227 20.05 -0.32 1.75
N ASN A 228 20.05 -0.94 0.57
CA ASN A 228 20.08 -0.22 -0.71
C ASN A 228 18.72 0.44 -0.99
N PHE A 229 18.59 1.71 -0.62
CA PHE A 229 17.35 2.48 -0.74
C PHE A 229 17.25 3.24 -2.06
N ARG A 230 16.12 3.09 -2.75
CA ARG A 230 15.84 3.73 -4.04
C ARG A 230 14.46 4.36 -4.04
N SER A 231 14.41 5.64 -4.38
CA SER A 231 13.15 6.36 -4.55
C SER A 231 12.90 6.65 -6.03
N HIS A 232 11.68 6.38 -6.47
CA HIS A 232 11.24 6.55 -7.84
C HIS A 232 10.16 7.63 -7.86
N ARG A 233 10.38 8.72 -8.59
CA ARG A 233 9.47 9.87 -8.65
C ARG A 233 9.12 10.20 -10.10
N VAL A 234 7.86 10.46 -10.37
CA VAL A 234 7.41 11.04 -11.63
C VAL A 234 7.59 12.56 -11.61
N LEU A 235 8.15 13.12 -12.67
CA LEU A 235 8.27 14.56 -12.83
C LEU A 235 6.89 15.24 -12.76
N GLY A 236 6.78 16.28 -11.93
CA GLY A 236 5.52 17.01 -11.76
C GLY A 236 4.53 16.39 -10.76
N ASP A 237 4.87 15.29 -10.10
CA ASP A 237 4.07 14.78 -8.97
C ASP A 237 4.20 15.71 -7.75
N LEU A 238 3.10 16.40 -7.42
CA LEU A 238 3.04 17.35 -6.30
C LEU A 238 3.09 16.66 -4.93
N VAL A 239 2.61 15.42 -4.83
CA VAL A 239 2.54 14.70 -3.56
C VAL A 239 3.94 14.26 -3.12
N SER A 240 4.77 13.80 -4.07
CA SER A 240 6.15 13.38 -3.80
C SER A 240 7.19 14.50 -3.92
N ARG A 241 6.76 15.73 -4.22
CA ARG A 241 7.65 16.90 -4.35
C ARG A 241 8.53 17.11 -3.12
N PHE A 242 7.98 16.92 -1.92
CA PHE A 242 8.67 17.16 -0.65
C PHE A 242 9.35 15.91 -0.07
N PHE A 243 9.28 14.76 -0.75
CA PHE A 243 9.89 13.55 -0.24
C PHE A 243 11.41 13.58 -0.34
N ARG A 244 12.07 13.25 0.78
CA ARG A 244 13.52 13.19 0.94
C ARG A 244 13.91 11.85 1.57
N GLY A 245 14.11 10.84 0.72
CA GLY A 245 14.50 9.50 1.14
C GLY A 245 16.00 9.36 1.43
N PRO A 246 16.42 8.32 2.17
CA PRO A 246 17.81 8.10 2.62
C PRO A 246 18.73 7.49 1.54
N GLY A 247 18.39 7.61 0.25
CA GLY A 247 19.09 6.92 -0.82
C GLY A 247 18.95 7.62 -2.16
N ARG A 248 19.21 6.88 -3.24
CA ARG A 248 19.24 7.46 -4.59
C ARG A 248 17.82 7.73 -5.11
N LEU A 249 17.62 8.95 -5.59
CA LEU A 249 16.42 9.37 -6.31
C LEU A 249 16.56 9.10 -7.81
N TYR A 250 15.54 8.47 -8.38
CA TYR A 250 15.37 8.23 -9.81
C TYR A 250 14.13 8.98 -10.27
N GLU A 251 14.31 9.93 -11.18
CA GLU A 251 13.22 10.68 -11.78
C GLU A 251 12.78 10.03 -13.09
N HIS A 252 11.47 9.94 -13.29
CA HIS A 252 10.82 9.32 -14.44
C HIS A 252 9.97 10.36 -15.17
N PRO A 253 9.97 10.36 -16.50
CA PRO A 253 9.08 11.24 -17.27
C PRO A 253 7.62 10.89 -16.98
N ALA A 254 6.77 11.90 -16.90
CA ALA A 254 5.33 11.69 -16.78
C ALA A 254 4.75 11.19 -18.11
N ARG A 255 3.98 10.10 -18.04
CA ARG A 255 3.16 9.62 -19.15
C ARG A 255 1.83 10.39 -19.20
N PRO A 256 1.47 11.04 -20.32
CA PRO A 256 0.31 11.93 -20.39
C PRO A 256 -1.04 11.22 -20.15
N GLU A 257 -1.10 9.90 -20.35
CA GLU A 257 -2.28 9.07 -20.11
C GLU A 257 -2.62 8.87 -18.62
N PHE A 258 -1.73 9.23 -17.69
CA PHE A 258 -1.92 8.98 -16.26
C PHE A 258 -1.76 10.23 -15.41
N CYS A 259 -2.49 10.28 -14.29
CA CYS A 259 -2.21 11.26 -13.22
C CYS A 259 -0.76 11.13 -12.76
N SER A 260 -0.04 12.23 -12.51
CA SER A 260 1.39 12.22 -12.16
C SER A 260 1.71 11.37 -10.92
N HIS A 261 0.77 11.25 -9.99
CA HIS A 261 0.94 10.44 -8.79
C HIS A 261 0.66 8.93 -9.00
N SER A 262 0.12 8.52 -10.14
CA SER A 262 -0.28 7.12 -10.39
C SER A 262 0.92 6.17 -10.38
N LEU A 263 0.71 4.96 -9.86
CA LEU A 263 1.72 3.89 -9.92
C LEU A 263 1.91 3.37 -11.36
N GLN A 264 0.94 3.62 -12.26
CA GLN A 264 0.98 3.17 -13.67
C GLN A 264 2.17 3.71 -14.47
N HIS A 265 2.81 4.80 -14.02
CA HIS A 265 4.04 5.31 -14.63
C HIS A 265 5.21 4.33 -14.52
N PHE A 266 5.21 3.46 -13.51
CA PHE A 266 6.30 2.52 -13.22
C PHE A 266 5.96 1.07 -13.59
N LEU A 267 4.68 0.80 -13.86
CA LEU A 267 4.23 -0.52 -14.25
C LEU A 267 4.62 -0.79 -15.70
N PRO A 268 5.03 -2.02 -16.03
CA PRO A 268 5.28 -2.37 -17.41
C PRO A 268 3.96 -2.40 -18.19
N GLU A 269 4.05 -2.39 -19.52
CA GLU A 269 2.86 -2.52 -20.36
C GLU A 269 2.11 -3.80 -20.02
N ARG A 270 0.80 -3.67 -19.82
CA ARG A 270 -0.08 -4.82 -19.63
C ARG A 270 -0.18 -5.59 -20.95
N GLY A 271 -0.27 -6.91 -20.86
CA GLY A 271 -0.65 -7.73 -22.02
C GLY A 271 -1.93 -7.19 -22.64
N ILE A 272 -2.08 -7.35 -23.96
CA ILE A 272 -3.30 -6.97 -24.69
C ILE A 272 -4.44 -7.87 -24.19
N LEU A 273 -5.06 -7.50 -23.09
CA LEU A 273 -6.35 -8.02 -22.70
C LEU A 273 -7.40 -7.32 -23.58
N PRO A 274 -8.44 -8.04 -24.03
CA PRO A 274 -9.55 -7.42 -24.74
C PRO A 274 -10.06 -6.20 -23.97
N ALA A 275 -10.31 -5.09 -24.67
CA ALA A 275 -10.66 -3.78 -24.07
C ALA A 275 -11.77 -3.84 -23.01
N ALA A 276 -12.65 -4.84 -23.07
CA ALA A 276 -13.69 -5.12 -22.08
C ALA A 276 -13.16 -5.37 -20.66
N ALA A 277 -11.95 -5.92 -20.49
CA ALA A 277 -11.36 -6.20 -19.18
C ALA A 277 -10.70 -4.97 -18.52
N GLN A 278 -10.25 -3.99 -19.32
CA GLN A 278 -9.53 -2.81 -18.81
C GLN A 278 -10.45 -1.83 -18.08
N ALA A 279 -11.74 -1.80 -18.40
CA ALA A 279 -12.72 -0.88 -17.80
C ALA A 279 -12.99 -1.13 -16.29
N MET A 280 -12.61 -2.29 -15.75
CA MET A 280 -12.91 -2.65 -14.36
C MET A 280 -11.80 -2.31 -13.35
N VAL A 281 -10.59 -1.96 -13.81
CA VAL A 281 -9.50 -1.56 -12.92
C VAL A 281 -9.57 -0.06 -12.69
N GLY A 282 -10.53 0.36 -11.86
CA GLY A 282 -10.68 1.76 -11.48
C GLY A 282 -9.42 2.27 -10.81
N ASP A 283 -8.77 3.28 -11.39
CA ASP A 283 -7.63 3.95 -10.77
C ASP A 283 -8.17 5.05 -9.84
N CYS A 284 -7.63 5.18 -8.62
CA CYS A 284 -8.13 6.16 -7.62
C CYS A 284 -8.00 7.61 -8.10
N CYS A 285 -7.16 7.82 -9.13
CA CYS A 285 -6.88 9.10 -9.78
C CYS A 285 -7.13 9.03 -11.30
N GLY A 286 -7.73 7.94 -11.78
CA GLY A 286 -8.01 7.74 -13.19
C GLY A 286 -9.27 8.49 -13.56
N ALA A 287 -9.13 9.67 -14.17
CA ALA A 287 -10.19 10.16 -15.03
C ALA A 287 -10.55 9.02 -16.02
N PRO A 288 -11.84 8.78 -16.33
CA PRO A 288 -12.21 7.76 -17.29
C PRO A 288 -11.37 7.95 -18.56
N LEU A 289 -10.63 6.90 -18.96
CA LEU A 289 -9.82 6.92 -20.17
C LEU A 289 -10.73 7.36 -21.30
N ARG A 290 -10.45 8.54 -21.88
CA ARG A 290 -11.18 9.02 -23.05
C ARG A 290 -11.05 7.94 -24.12
N ALA A 291 -12.17 7.49 -24.65
CA ALA A 291 -12.15 6.55 -25.76
C ALA A 291 -11.34 7.18 -26.90
N PRO A 292 -10.41 6.44 -27.52
CA PRO A 292 -9.72 6.90 -28.71
C PRO A 292 -10.76 7.07 -29.83
N GLY A 293 -11.26 8.29 -30.00
CA GLY A 293 -12.39 8.60 -30.89
C GLY A 293 -13.09 9.91 -30.55
N ASP A 294 -13.04 10.35 -29.29
CA ASP A 294 -13.56 11.66 -28.88
C ASP A 294 -12.56 12.77 -29.24
N GLY A 295 -12.53 13.12 -30.53
CA GLY A 295 -11.91 14.36 -30.99
C GLY A 295 -12.53 15.56 -30.26
N PRO A 296 -11.81 16.69 -30.14
CA PRO A 296 -12.37 17.88 -29.53
C PRO A 296 -13.58 18.36 -30.35
N THR A 297 -14.79 18.11 -29.85
CA THR A 297 -16.02 18.75 -30.35
C THR A 297 -15.76 20.25 -30.40
N ALA A 298 -15.89 20.81 -31.59
CA ALA A 298 -15.59 22.20 -31.87
C ALA A 298 -16.32 23.14 -30.87
N PRO A 299 -15.71 24.27 -30.47
CA PRO A 299 -16.27 25.19 -29.48
C PRO A 299 -17.68 25.73 -29.78
N ARG A 300 -18.19 25.54 -31.01
CA ARG A 300 -19.47 26.05 -31.48
C ARG A 300 -20.71 25.39 -30.87
N GLU A 301 -20.64 24.15 -30.38
CA GLU A 301 -21.83 23.50 -29.80
C GLU A 301 -22.10 23.91 -28.34
N ARG A 302 -21.09 24.37 -27.61
CA ARG A 302 -21.26 24.86 -26.22
C ARG A 302 -21.98 26.21 -26.13
N GLU A 303 -21.97 27.00 -27.20
CA GLU A 303 -22.62 28.32 -27.23
C GLU A 303 -24.13 28.22 -27.54
N ALA A 304 -24.55 27.17 -28.25
CA ALA A 304 -25.98 26.90 -28.49
C ALA A 304 -26.72 26.43 -27.22
N ALA A 305 -26.04 25.71 -26.32
CA ALA A 305 -26.64 25.23 -25.07
C ALA A 305 -26.84 26.33 -24.01
N ARG A 306 -26.12 27.46 -24.10
CA ARG A 306 -26.24 28.59 -23.14
C ARG A 306 -27.42 29.53 -23.41
N ARG A 307 -28.19 29.32 -24.49
CA ARG A 307 -29.33 30.20 -24.86
C ARG A 307 -30.70 29.66 -24.47
N ARG A 308 -30.81 28.58 -23.68
CA ARG A 308 -32.11 28.15 -23.14
C ARG A 308 -32.50 29.03 -21.94
N PRO A 309 -33.65 29.73 -21.98
CA PRO A 309 -34.16 30.46 -20.83
C PRO A 309 -34.56 29.48 -19.70
N PRO A 310 -34.45 29.90 -18.43
CA PRO A 310 -34.85 29.07 -17.31
C PRO A 310 -36.38 28.93 -17.29
N GLU A 311 -36.85 27.68 -17.35
CA GLU A 311 -38.24 27.35 -17.06
C GLU A 311 -38.51 27.64 -15.57
N ALA A 312 -39.46 28.54 -15.33
CA ALA A 312 -40.01 28.80 -14.01
C ALA A 312 -40.92 27.63 -13.62
N GLY A 313 -40.58 26.93 -12.53
CA GLY A 313 -41.36 25.79 -12.07
C GLY A 313 -41.23 25.51 -10.58
N GLY A 314 -42.24 25.95 -9.82
CA GLY A 314 -42.85 25.15 -8.75
C GLY A 314 -42.08 24.97 -7.46
N GLY A 315 -42.29 25.89 -6.50
CA GLY A 315 -42.07 25.62 -5.08
C GLY A 315 -43.18 24.72 -4.53
N GLY A 316 -42.79 23.59 -3.93
CA GLY A 316 -43.63 22.73 -3.10
C GLY A 316 -43.04 22.64 -1.67
N PRO A 317 -43.88 22.63 -0.61
CA PRO A 317 -43.43 22.82 0.76
C PRO A 317 -42.79 21.57 1.37
N ALA A 318 -41.83 21.81 2.26
CA ALA A 318 -41.17 20.83 3.09
C ALA A 318 -42.03 20.48 4.31
N ASP A 319 -42.51 19.24 4.36
CA ASP A 319 -42.98 18.60 5.60
C ASP A 319 -41.92 17.61 6.08
N ALA A 320 -41.29 17.91 7.22
CA ALA A 320 -40.53 16.93 7.98
C ALA A 320 -40.71 17.18 9.47
N CYS A 321 -41.62 16.39 10.05
CA CYS A 321 -41.81 16.19 11.46
C CYS A 321 -40.53 15.66 12.14
N CYS A 322 -40.11 16.30 13.23
CA CYS A 322 -39.28 15.70 14.27
C CYS A 322 -40.00 15.87 15.61
N PRO A 323 -40.45 14.81 16.29
CA PRO A 323 -40.78 14.91 17.70
C PRO A 323 -39.53 14.68 18.54
N ALA A 324 -39.23 15.68 19.37
CA ALA A 324 -38.35 15.54 20.52
C ALA A 324 -39.02 14.64 21.58
N GLY A 325 -38.32 13.61 22.05
CA GLY A 325 -38.65 12.84 23.25
C GLY A 325 -37.35 12.59 24.03
N LYS A 326 -37.15 13.25 25.19
CA LYS A 326 -37.37 12.67 26.54
C LYS A 326 -36.66 11.32 26.68
N GLY A 327 -35.50 11.21 27.33
CA GLY A 327 -35.30 11.49 28.75
C GLY A 327 -35.70 10.25 29.56
N GLY A 328 -34.72 9.38 29.87
CA GLY A 328 -34.91 8.18 30.69
C GLY A 328 -33.59 7.77 31.38
N PRO A 329 -33.62 7.32 32.65
CA PRO A 329 -32.45 7.27 33.53
C PRO A 329 -31.58 6.01 33.35
N CYS A 330 -30.27 6.19 33.57
CA CYS A 330 -29.29 5.12 33.69
C CYS A 330 -29.48 4.34 34.99
N LEU A 331 -29.62 3.01 34.88
CA LEU A 331 -29.49 2.08 36.00
C LEU A 331 -28.01 1.81 36.31
N PRO A 332 -27.65 1.54 37.58
CA PRO A 332 -26.26 1.34 37.99
C PRO A 332 -25.78 -0.08 37.69
N THR A 333 -24.60 -0.20 37.07
CA THR A 333 -23.87 -1.45 36.95
C THR A 333 -23.20 -1.79 38.27
N ALA A 334 -23.54 -2.97 38.80
CA ALA A 334 -22.98 -3.54 40.01
C ALA A 334 -21.48 -3.84 39.86
N ALA A 335 -20.74 -3.51 40.92
CA ALA A 335 -19.37 -3.88 41.13
C ALA A 335 -19.23 -5.39 41.35
N LEU A 336 -18.29 -6.02 40.64
CA LEU A 336 -17.70 -7.29 41.06
C LEU A 336 -16.19 -7.10 41.19
N SER A 337 -15.79 -6.98 42.45
CA SER A 337 -14.43 -7.11 42.94
C SER A 337 -14.02 -8.59 42.87
N GLY A 338 -12.86 -8.84 42.27
CA GLY A 338 -12.20 -10.15 42.28
C GLY A 338 -10.70 -9.94 42.46
N ARG A 339 -10.25 -10.09 43.71
CA ARG A 339 -8.84 -10.07 44.13
C ARG A 339 -8.15 -11.39 43.77
N GLY A 340 -6.83 -11.32 43.62
CA GLY A 340 -5.88 -12.44 43.76
C GLY A 340 -5.08 -12.69 42.48
N ALA A 341 -3.76 -12.83 42.47
CA ALA A 341 -2.77 -12.84 43.53
C ALA A 341 -1.41 -12.47 42.91
N ALA A 342 -0.51 -11.98 43.76
CA ALA A 342 0.84 -11.57 43.45
C ALA A 342 1.82 -12.76 43.29
N GLU A 343 2.80 -12.54 42.40
CA GLU A 343 4.24 -12.86 42.54
C GLU A 343 4.76 -14.32 42.36
N PRO A 344 6.09 -14.55 42.15
CA PRO A 344 7.19 -13.62 41.78
C PRO A 344 8.20 -14.12 40.71
N HIS A 345 9.03 -13.17 40.27
CA HIS A 345 10.45 -13.19 39.85
C HIS A 345 11.25 -14.47 39.46
N ALA A 346 12.07 -14.24 38.41
CA ALA A 346 13.48 -14.61 38.21
C ALA A 346 13.86 -15.97 37.58
N ARG A 347 14.57 -15.92 36.45
CA ARG A 347 16.04 -16.12 36.43
C ARG A 347 16.67 -15.87 35.05
N ALA A 348 17.83 -15.23 35.11
CA ALA A 348 18.83 -15.15 34.07
C ALA A 348 19.49 -16.53 33.83
N ILE A 349 19.89 -16.81 32.59
CA ILE A 349 21.00 -17.72 32.30
C ILE A 349 21.83 -17.08 31.18
N ALA A 350 23.04 -16.65 31.56
CA ALA A 350 24.19 -16.55 30.68
C ALA A 350 25.01 -17.84 30.89
N GLY A 351 25.55 -18.37 29.79
CA GLY A 351 26.51 -19.46 29.73
C GLY A 351 27.24 -19.35 28.40
#